data_AF-Q0TVF2-F1
#
_entry.id   AF-Q0TVF2-F1
#
_cell.length_a   1.000
_cell.length_b   1.000
_cell.length_c   1.000
_cell.angle_alpha   90.00
_cell.angle_beta   90.00
_cell.angle_gamma   90.00
#
_symmetry.space_group_name_H-M   'P 1'
#
loop_
_entity.id
_entity.type
_entity.pdbx_description
1 polymer ?
#
loop_
_entity_poly.entity_id
_entity_poly.type
_entity_poly.pdbx_seq_one_letter_code
_entity_poly.pdbx_strand_id
1 'polypeptide(L)'
;MDKICDSEQEEIAKEDGLPEYGTSAHLWERDTFTISMQQTQLSVYLIHCTTLQGIIDQVQREPWKYSTNQSAAWYYGKMVELSYKARTLAEALKSDELQARCEYWAGRGCGGSRDYGAAEKHFHQAMLLDVPNDKYKNGRARPRGLLPKEKADVRFLLDSCHKRAKNHRHYGKRMMQEVERIRAMADEDGLPLDAYTDQTQTTVPSSPPWLPDRDRLVALAKLQFEKSSPKLEQALEEEAQVGLQTGDEYIQAENRRRLTKKEWVYIKYGDVQEVERRERQIKPNAVAVLELIATGAAHQLGAATNLKSSDSFA
;
A
#
# COMPACT_ATOMS: atom_id res chain seq x y z
N MET A 1 -6.91 33.83 76.06
CA MET A 1 -6.32 33.16 77.23
C MET A 1 -6.35 31.67 76.98
N ASP A 2 -5.26 31.19 76.40
CA ASP A 2 -4.50 29.99 76.75
C ASP A 2 -5.25 28.73 77.21
N LYS A 3 -5.10 27.63 76.45
CA LYS A 3 -4.00 26.68 76.71
C LYS A 3 -3.89 25.63 75.60
N ILE A 4 -2.70 25.60 75.02
CA ILE A 4 -2.09 24.51 74.26
C ILE A 4 -1.80 23.37 75.25
N CYS A 5 -2.08 22.13 74.85
CA CYS A 5 -1.52 20.95 75.50
C CYS A 5 -1.10 19.97 74.40
N ASP A 6 0.19 20.02 74.09
CA ASP A 6 0.95 19.00 73.39
C ASP A 6 1.14 17.76 74.27
N SER A 7 1.60 16.69 73.61
CA SER A 7 2.21 15.45 74.12
C SER A 7 1.29 14.31 74.52
N GLU A 8 1.22 13.30 73.64
CA GLU A 8 1.80 11.99 73.94
C GLU A 8 2.25 11.32 72.63
N GLN A 9 3.49 10.85 72.64
CA GLN A 9 4.22 10.20 71.56
C GLN A 9 3.96 8.68 71.56
N GLU A 10 4.15 8.10 70.37
CA GLU A 10 4.72 6.76 70.13
C GLU A 10 4.10 5.55 70.84
N GLU A 11 3.40 4.71 70.06
CA GLU A 11 3.64 3.28 70.17
C GLU A 11 3.70 2.63 68.78
N ILE A 12 4.84 1.97 68.57
CA ILE A 12 5.29 1.26 67.39
C ILE A 12 4.63 -0.13 67.39
N ALA A 13 3.97 -0.50 66.30
CA ALA A 13 3.78 -1.90 65.94
C ALA A 13 4.16 -2.09 64.47
N LYS A 14 5.41 -2.51 64.28
CA LYS A 14 5.91 -3.20 63.09
C LYS A 14 5.40 -4.64 63.13
N GLU A 15 4.93 -5.13 61.99
CA GLU A 15 5.06 -6.51 61.49
C GLU A 15 4.57 -6.50 60.04
N ASP A 16 5.46 -6.42 59.05
CA ASP A 16 6.27 -7.50 58.46
C ASP A 16 5.49 -8.36 57.47
N GLY A 17 5.90 -8.28 56.20
CA GLY A 17 5.37 -9.13 55.13
C GLY A 17 5.64 -8.71 53.69
N LEU A 18 6.52 -7.73 53.42
CA LEU A 18 6.98 -7.46 52.05
C LEU A 18 8.37 -8.06 51.87
N PRO A 19 8.55 -9.08 50.99
CA PRO A 19 9.89 -9.49 50.60
C PRO A 19 10.52 -8.37 49.78
N GLU A 20 11.44 -7.70 50.43
CA GLU A 20 12.39 -6.73 49.91
C GLU A 20 13.33 -7.41 48.91
N TYR A 21 12.88 -7.56 47.66
CA TYR A 21 13.79 -7.79 46.54
C TYR A 21 14.29 -6.45 46.02
N GLY A 22 15.50 -6.12 46.45
CA GLY A 22 16.22 -4.87 46.19
C GLY A 22 16.36 -4.51 44.72
N THR A 23 15.39 -3.77 44.19
CA THR A 23 15.52 -3.05 42.92
C THR A 23 15.26 -1.59 43.23
N SER A 24 16.33 -0.80 43.25
CA SER A 24 16.28 0.59 43.70
C SER A 24 15.30 1.44 42.87
N ALA A 25 14.58 2.36 43.51
CA ALA A 25 13.54 3.20 42.89
C ALA A 25 14.02 3.94 41.62
N HIS A 26 15.31 4.27 41.53
CA HIS A 26 15.90 4.92 40.34
C HIS A 26 16.00 4.00 39.10
N LEU A 27 15.95 2.68 39.27
CA LEU A 27 15.87 1.73 38.16
C LEU A 27 14.46 1.76 37.53
N TRP A 28 13.42 1.88 38.36
CA TRP A 28 12.02 2.02 37.90
C TRP A 28 11.78 3.34 37.15
N GLU A 29 12.40 4.45 37.57
CA GLU A 29 12.32 5.74 36.87
C GLU A 29 13.00 5.71 35.49
N ARG A 30 14.15 5.02 35.37
CA ARG A 30 14.82 4.82 34.07
C ARG A 30 14.01 3.95 33.12
N ASP A 31 13.36 2.90 33.65
CA ASP A 31 12.52 2.01 32.85
C ASP A 31 11.24 2.71 32.39
N THR A 32 10.58 3.48 33.25
CA THR A 32 9.39 4.26 32.87
C THR A 32 9.71 5.36 31.86
N PHE A 33 10.84 6.04 31.98
CA PHE A 33 11.30 7.01 30.98
C PHE A 33 11.58 6.32 29.64
N THR A 34 12.27 5.18 29.65
CA THR A 34 12.59 4.43 28.43
C THR A 34 11.33 3.94 27.72
N ILE A 35 10.38 3.37 28.47
CA ILE A 35 9.08 2.94 27.96
C ILE A 35 8.31 4.13 27.36
N SER A 36 8.25 5.26 28.06
CA SER A 36 7.58 6.47 27.59
C SER A 36 8.21 7.02 26.30
N MET A 37 9.55 7.03 26.22
CA MET A 37 10.28 7.44 25.03
C MET A 37 10.00 6.51 23.84
N GLN A 38 10.03 5.19 24.06
CA GLN A 38 9.72 4.21 23.01
C GLN A 38 8.26 4.36 22.51
N GLN A 39 7.30 4.54 23.41
CA GLN A 39 5.89 4.79 23.06
C GLN A 39 5.74 6.08 22.25
N THR A 40 6.47 7.14 22.61
CA THR A 40 6.46 8.41 21.88
C THR A 40 7.04 8.24 20.48
N GLN A 41 8.20 7.60 20.34
CA GLN A 41 8.84 7.34 19.05
C GLN A 41 7.94 6.49 18.14
N LEU A 42 7.33 5.44 18.68
CA LEU A 42 6.37 4.60 17.97
C LEU A 42 5.18 5.43 17.48
N SER A 43 4.62 6.29 18.33
CA SER A 43 3.51 7.16 17.97
C SER A 43 3.87 8.11 16.83
N VAL A 44 5.08 8.68 16.85
CA VAL A 44 5.61 9.53 15.76
C VAL A 44 5.68 8.75 14.44
N TYR A 45 6.18 7.51 14.45
CA TYR A 45 6.23 6.69 13.24
C TYR A 45 4.83 6.38 12.67
N LEU A 46 3.86 6.05 13.53
CA LEU A 46 2.48 5.79 13.09
C LEU A 46 1.78 7.06 12.55
N ILE A 47 2.03 8.21 13.18
CA ILE A 47 1.54 9.52 12.67
C ILE A 47 2.15 9.79 11.29
N HIS A 48 3.45 9.56 11.10
CA HIS A 48 4.10 9.71 9.80
C HIS A 48 3.49 8.78 8.75
N CYS A 49 3.18 7.52 9.09
CA CYS A 49 2.47 6.61 8.16
C CYS A 49 1.10 7.17 7.75
N THR A 50 0.37 7.76 8.69
CA THR A 50 -0.93 8.40 8.40
C THR A 50 -0.76 9.62 7.49
N THR A 51 0.24 10.46 7.73
CA THR A 51 0.55 11.61 6.88
C THR A 51 0.96 11.17 5.48
N LEU A 52 1.80 10.14 5.35
CA LEU A 52 2.19 9.56 4.07
C LEU A 52 0.99 9.03 3.29
N GLN A 53 0.03 8.38 3.96
CA GLN A 53 -1.22 7.97 3.32
C GLN A 53 -1.98 9.16 2.74
N GLY A 54 -2.11 10.25 3.49
CA GLY A 54 -2.76 11.47 2.98
C GLY A 54 -2.08 12.03 1.73
N ILE A 55 -0.75 12.02 1.68
CA ILE A 55 0.02 12.43 0.50
C ILE A 55 -0.24 11.48 -0.66
N ILE A 56 -0.19 10.17 -0.41
CA ILE A 56 -0.46 9.13 -1.42
C ILE A 56 -1.86 9.32 -2.01
N ASP A 57 -2.89 9.55 -1.19
CA ASP A 57 -4.26 9.75 -1.64
C ASP A 57 -4.36 10.97 -2.58
N GLN A 58 -3.64 12.05 -2.27
CA GLN A 58 -3.59 13.24 -3.13
C GLN A 58 -2.85 12.96 -4.45
N VAL A 59 -1.68 12.31 -4.39
CA VAL A 59 -0.89 11.94 -5.57
C VAL A 59 -1.67 11.00 -6.49
N GLN A 60 -2.40 10.04 -5.91
CA GLN A 60 -3.22 9.11 -6.66
C GLN A 60 -4.45 9.78 -7.29
N ARG A 61 -5.05 10.77 -6.63
CA ARG A 61 -6.22 11.52 -7.17
C ARG A 61 -5.85 12.53 -8.25
N GLU A 62 -4.69 13.16 -8.13
CA GLU A 62 -4.25 14.25 -9.01
C GLU A 62 -2.81 14.06 -9.50
N PRO A 63 -2.50 12.95 -10.21
CA PRO A 63 -1.13 12.61 -10.59
C PRO A 63 -0.43 13.66 -11.45
N TRP A 64 -1.20 14.48 -12.19
CA TRP A 64 -0.69 15.56 -13.03
C TRP A 64 -0.18 16.80 -12.26
N LYS A 65 -0.41 16.90 -10.94
CA LYS A 65 0.06 18.04 -10.12
C LYS A 65 1.43 17.82 -9.50
N TYR A 66 1.91 16.59 -9.44
CA TYR A 66 3.13 16.23 -8.71
C TYR A 66 4.30 16.03 -9.68
N SER A 67 5.47 16.57 -9.33
CA SER A 67 6.68 16.35 -10.13
C SER A 67 7.12 14.89 -10.05
N THR A 68 7.74 14.40 -11.13
CA THR A 68 8.14 12.99 -11.32
C THR A 68 9.13 12.45 -10.29
N ASN A 69 9.68 13.29 -9.41
CA ASN A 69 10.74 12.87 -8.48
C ASN A 69 10.21 12.04 -7.29
N GLN A 70 8.92 12.10 -6.96
CA GLN A 70 8.34 11.34 -5.84
C GLN A 70 7.03 10.66 -6.28
N SER A 71 7.14 9.44 -6.77
CA SER A 71 5.98 8.61 -7.12
C SER A 71 5.27 8.07 -5.87
N ALA A 72 3.99 7.69 -5.99
CA ALA A 72 3.25 7.02 -4.91
C ALA A 72 4.02 5.81 -4.34
N ALA A 73 4.73 5.06 -5.19
CA ALA A 73 5.54 3.91 -4.80
C ALA A 73 6.66 4.28 -3.81
N TRP A 74 7.28 5.47 -3.95
CA TRP A 74 8.31 5.93 -3.03
C TRP A 74 7.74 6.15 -1.62
N TYR A 75 6.56 6.79 -1.51
CA TYR A 75 5.89 7.01 -0.22
C TYR A 75 5.44 5.69 0.42
N TYR A 76 4.95 4.73 -0.37
CA TYR A 76 4.65 3.39 0.14
C TYR A 76 5.89 2.68 0.68
N GLY A 77 7.04 2.78 0.00
CA GLY A 77 8.31 2.27 0.51
C GLY A 77 8.70 2.89 1.85
N LYS A 78 8.53 4.21 2.01
CA LYS A 78 8.75 4.89 3.29
C LYS A 78 7.78 4.46 4.38
N MET A 79 6.53 4.20 4.02
CA MET A 79 5.54 3.65 4.96
C MET A 79 5.95 2.28 5.49
N VAL A 80 6.47 1.39 4.62
CA VAL A 80 7.02 0.08 5.05
C VAL A 80 8.18 0.28 6.04
N GLU A 81 9.16 1.13 5.69
CA GLU A 81 10.34 1.38 6.53
C GLU A 81 9.95 1.85 7.94
N LEU A 82 9.03 2.82 8.03
CA LEU A 82 8.57 3.36 9.32
C LEU A 82 7.74 2.34 10.10
N SER A 83 6.91 1.55 9.42
CA SER A 83 6.08 0.52 10.06
C SER A 83 6.93 -0.57 10.70
N TYR A 84 8.03 -0.98 10.06
CA TYR A 84 8.96 -1.95 10.67
C TYR A 84 9.71 -1.39 11.88
N LYS A 85 10.18 -0.13 11.81
CA LYS A 85 10.79 0.52 12.99
C LYS A 85 9.82 0.62 14.15
N ALA A 86 8.57 0.98 13.88
CA ALA A 86 7.50 1.02 14.87
C ALA A 86 7.21 -0.38 15.44
N ARG A 87 7.23 -1.42 14.60
CA ARG A 87 7.01 -2.80 15.04
C ARG A 87 8.07 -3.28 16.02
N THR A 88 9.34 -3.02 15.76
CA THR A 88 10.43 -3.40 16.70
C THR A 88 10.24 -2.75 18.08
N LEU A 89 9.79 -1.49 18.12
CA LEU A 89 9.44 -0.83 19.38
C LEU A 89 8.20 -1.48 20.03
N ALA A 90 7.18 -1.84 19.26
CA ALA A 90 5.98 -2.50 19.75
C ALA A 90 6.26 -3.90 20.33
N GLU A 91 7.15 -4.66 19.70
CA GLU A 91 7.64 -5.97 20.16
C GLU A 91 8.43 -5.82 21.48
N ALA A 92 9.33 -4.82 21.57
CA ALA A 92 10.07 -4.54 22.79
C ALA A 92 9.14 -4.17 23.96
N LEU A 93 8.07 -3.42 23.66
CA LEU A 93 7.00 -3.07 24.61
C LEU A 93 6.03 -4.23 24.87
N LYS A 94 6.15 -5.36 24.16
CA LYS A 94 5.24 -6.52 24.21
C LYS A 94 3.76 -6.12 24.05
N SER A 95 3.49 -5.16 23.17
CA SER A 95 2.16 -4.60 22.99
C SER A 95 1.53 -5.10 21.69
N ASP A 96 0.63 -6.07 21.80
CA ASP A 96 -0.10 -6.64 20.64
C ASP A 96 -0.94 -5.57 19.93
N GLU A 97 -1.53 -4.64 20.68
CA GLU A 97 -2.33 -3.55 20.11
C GLU A 97 -1.51 -2.61 19.23
N LEU A 98 -0.28 -2.31 19.63
CA LEU A 98 0.61 -1.46 18.84
C LEU A 98 1.19 -2.26 17.66
N GLN A 99 1.50 -3.54 17.86
CA GLN A 99 1.93 -4.42 16.77
C GLN A 99 0.85 -4.55 15.68
N ALA A 100 -0.42 -4.70 16.06
CA ALA A 100 -1.54 -4.75 15.11
C ALA A 100 -1.55 -3.52 14.17
N ARG A 101 -1.36 -2.33 14.74
CA ARG A 101 -1.29 -1.08 13.96
C ARG A 101 -0.05 -1.01 13.07
N CYS A 102 1.10 -1.47 13.55
CA CYS A 102 2.32 -1.52 12.75
C CYS A 102 2.14 -2.46 11.55
N GLU A 103 1.55 -3.64 11.78
CA GLU A 103 1.25 -4.63 10.74
C GLU A 103 0.24 -4.08 9.71
N TYR A 104 -0.78 -3.33 10.15
CA TYR A 104 -1.71 -2.65 9.24
C TYR A 104 -1.00 -1.68 8.27
N TRP A 105 -0.11 -0.83 8.79
CA TRP A 105 0.63 0.13 7.96
C TRP A 105 1.71 -0.52 7.10
N ALA A 106 2.34 -1.61 7.58
CA ALA A 106 3.24 -2.43 6.77
C ALA A 106 2.49 -3.07 5.58
N GLY A 107 1.29 -3.62 5.83
CA GLY A 107 0.43 -4.18 4.80
C GLY A 107 0.04 -3.16 3.73
N ARG A 108 -0.27 -1.93 4.14
CA ARG A 108 -0.51 -0.78 3.24
C ARG A 108 0.70 -0.47 2.38
N GLY A 109 1.87 -0.34 3.00
CA GLY A 109 3.12 -0.10 2.28
C GLY A 109 3.45 -1.19 1.25
N CYS A 110 3.32 -2.47 1.64
CA CYS A 110 3.58 -3.61 0.75
C CYS A 110 2.58 -3.66 -0.41
N GLY A 111 1.29 -3.44 -0.15
CA GLY A 111 0.25 -3.43 -1.18
C GLY A 111 0.49 -2.35 -2.23
N GLY A 112 0.90 -1.16 -1.80
CA GLY A 112 1.20 -0.04 -2.69
C GLY A 112 2.48 -0.23 -3.49
N SER A 113 3.43 -0.98 -2.93
CA SER A 113 4.65 -1.45 -3.62
C SER A 113 4.41 -2.67 -4.51
N ARG A 114 3.15 -3.14 -4.62
CA ARG A 114 2.71 -4.31 -5.40
C ARG A 114 3.24 -5.65 -4.87
N ASP A 115 3.79 -5.69 -3.66
CA ASP A 115 4.07 -6.95 -2.96
C ASP A 115 2.80 -7.42 -2.23
N TYR A 116 1.85 -7.90 -3.03
CA TYR A 116 0.54 -8.33 -2.50
C TYR A 116 0.65 -9.55 -1.58
N GLY A 117 1.69 -10.38 -1.74
CA GLY A 117 1.91 -11.55 -0.89
C GLY A 117 2.38 -11.16 0.51
N ALA A 118 3.29 -10.19 0.63
CA ALA A 118 3.64 -9.62 1.93
C ALA A 118 2.48 -8.84 2.54
N ALA A 119 1.77 -8.03 1.72
CA ALA A 119 0.63 -7.25 2.18
C ALA A 119 -0.48 -8.12 2.80
N GLU A 120 -0.81 -9.25 2.16
CA GLU A 120 -1.77 -10.23 2.67
C GLU A 120 -1.37 -10.76 4.06
N LYS A 121 -0.09 -11.14 4.23
CA LYS A 121 0.43 -11.62 5.53
C LYS A 121 0.31 -10.55 6.61
N HIS A 122 0.70 -9.32 6.30
CA HIS A 122 0.63 -8.20 7.23
C HIS A 122 -0.80 -7.86 7.64
N PHE A 123 -1.74 -7.79 6.70
CA PHE A 123 -3.15 -7.53 7.04
C PHE A 123 -3.77 -8.67 7.84
N HIS A 124 -3.42 -9.92 7.53
CA HIS A 124 -3.86 -11.06 8.33
C HIS A 124 -3.31 -10.97 9.77
N GLN A 125 -2.02 -10.70 9.92
CA GLN A 125 -1.38 -10.52 11.23
C GLN A 125 -1.98 -9.35 12.01
N ALA A 126 -2.27 -8.23 11.35
CA ALA A 126 -2.93 -7.08 11.96
C ALA A 126 -4.32 -7.45 12.52
N MET A 127 -5.07 -8.32 11.84
CA MET A 127 -6.36 -8.81 12.34
C MET A 127 -6.22 -9.80 13.49
N LEU A 128 -5.18 -10.65 13.49
CA LEU A 128 -4.92 -11.60 14.57
C LEU A 128 -4.53 -10.91 15.88
N LEU A 129 -3.75 -9.83 15.78
CA LEU A 129 -3.29 -9.04 16.91
C LEU A 129 -4.30 -7.97 17.36
N ASP A 130 -5.40 -7.77 16.60
CA ASP A 130 -6.40 -6.78 16.98
C ASP A 130 -7.13 -7.20 18.25
N VAL A 131 -7.13 -6.30 19.23
CA VAL A 131 -7.79 -6.51 20.52
C VAL A 131 -9.17 -5.81 20.54
N PRO A 132 -10.16 -6.37 21.25
CA PRO A 132 -11.44 -5.71 21.46
C PRO A 132 -11.28 -4.35 22.14
N ASN A 133 -12.17 -3.41 21.84
CA ASN A 133 -12.20 -2.11 22.51
C ASN A 133 -12.61 -2.28 23.97
N ASP A 134 -11.91 -1.59 24.86
CA ASP A 134 -12.29 -1.52 26.27
C ASP A 134 -13.39 -0.46 26.49
N LYS A 135 -13.89 -0.36 27.72
CA LYS A 135 -14.78 0.74 28.13
C LYS A 135 -14.10 1.60 29.18
N TYR A 136 -14.15 2.91 29.00
CA TYR A 136 -13.82 3.86 30.07
C TYR A 136 -14.84 3.74 31.21
N LYS A 137 -14.48 4.26 32.40
CA LYS A 137 -15.37 4.28 33.58
C LYS A 137 -16.72 4.97 33.34
N ASN A 138 -16.79 5.87 32.35
CA ASN A 138 -18.02 6.55 31.93
C ASN A 138 -18.82 5.78 30.86
N GLY A 139 -18.48 4.52 30.58
CA GLY A 139 -19.15 3.67 29.60
C GLY A 139 -18.78 3.92 28.14
N ARG A 140 -17.98 4.96 27.83
CA ARG A 140 -17.52 5.22 26.46
C ARG A 140 -16.51 4.17 26.01
N ALA A 141 -16.53 3.80 24.73
CA ALA A 141 -15.54 2.88 24.17
C ALA A 141 -14.15 3.53 24.17
N ARG A 142 -13.17 2.82 24.71
CA ARG A 142 -11.74 3.11 24.60
C ARG A 142 -11.19 2.32 23.41
N PRO A 143 -10.80 2.97 22.31
CA PRO A 143 -10.24 2.26 21.17
C PRO A 143 -8.96 1.54 21.59
N ARG A 144 -8.86 0.26 21.24
CA ARG A 144 -7.66 -0.57 21.40
C ARG A 144 -7.37 -1.34 20.12
N GLY A 145 -6.11 -1.69 19.94
CA GLY A 145 -5.63 -2.31 18.70
C GLY A 145 -5.73 -1.34 17.53
N LEU A 146 -6.32 -1.81 16.44
CA LEU A 146 -6.56 -1.01 15.25
C LEU A 146 -7.54 0.14 15.55
N LEU A 147 -7.31 1.30 14.93
CA LEU A 147 -8.26 2.41 15.01
C LEU A 147 -9.57 2.07 14.28
N PRO A 148 -10.71 2.72 14.61
CA PRO A 148 -11.99 2.42 13.96
C PRO A 148 -11.96 2.48 12.42
N LYS A 149 -11.23 3.45 11.85
CA LYS A 149 -11.03 3.54 10.40
C LYS A 149 -10.18 2.38 9.86
N GLU A 150 -9.15 1.98 10.60
CA GLU A 150 -8.27 0.87 10.24
C GLU A 150 -9.05 -0.46 10.30
N LYS A 151 -9.87 -0.68 11.35
CA LYS A 151 -10.76 -1.86 11.49
C LYS A 151 -11.79 -1.97 10.36
N ALA A 152 -12.38 -0.84 9.96
CA ALA A 152 -13.34 -0.81 8.85
C ALA A 152 -12.69 -1.14 7.50
N ASP A 153 -11.37 -0.91 7.38
CA ASP A 153 -10.64 -1.00 6.13
C ASP A 153 -9.92 -2.34 5.96
N VAL A 154 -9.30 -2.87 7.02
CA VAL A 154 -8.35 -4.00 6.97
C VAL A 154 -8.89 -5.23 6.24
N ARG A 155 -10.17 -5.58 6.44
CA ARG A 155 -10.79 -6.74 5.76
C ARG A 155 -10.87 -6.55 4.26
N PHE A 156 -11.30 -5.36 3.83
CA PHE A 156 -11.37 -5.02 2.41
C PHE A 156 -9.98 -5.03 1.76
N LEU A 157 -8.98 -4.50 2.44
CA LEU A 157 -7.59 -4.50 1.95
C LEU A 157 -7.04 -5.92 1.84
N LEU A 158 -7.27 -6.75 2.85
CA LEU A 158 -6.87 -8.16 2.83
C LEU A 158 -7.48 -8.89 1.63
N ASP A 159 -8.78 -8.77 1.42
CA ASP A 159 -9.48 -9.39 0.29
C ASP A 159 -8.96 -8.89 -1.07
N SER A 160 -8.70 -7.59 -1.17
CA SER A 160 -8.12 -6.99 -2.37
C SER A 160 -6.71 -7.55 -2.65
N CYS A 161 -5.86 -7.59 -1.62
CA CYS A 161 -4.50 -8.11 -1.74
C CYS A 161 -4.50 -9.60 -2.08
N HIS A 162 -5.35 -10.40 -1.43
CA HIS A 162 -5.49 -11.83 -1.72
C HIS A 162 -5.87 -12.08 -3.19
N LYS A 163 -6.88 -11.38 -3.71
CA LYS A 163 -7.29 -11.48 -5.13
C LYS A 163 -6.16 -11.11 -6.07
N ARG A 164 -5.44 -10.02 -5.79
CA ARG A 164 -4.32 -9.54 -6.61
C ARG A 164 -3.11 -10.48 -6.53
N ALA A 165 -2.78 -11.02 -5.36
CA ALA A 165 -1.73 -12.01 -5.16
C ALA A 165 -2.03 -13.31 -5.93
N LYS A 166 -3.28 -13.80 -5.85
CA LYS A 166 -3.72 -14.97 -6.61
C LYS A 166 -3.57 -14.75 -8.12
N ASN A 167 -4.04 -13.59 -8.61
CA ASN A 167 -3.88 -13.20 -10.00
C ASN A 167 -2.41 -13.14 -10.40
N HIS A 168 -1.56 -12.49 -9.60
CA HIS A 168 -0.13 -12.37 -9.86
C HIS A 168 0.56 -13.75 -9.94
N ARG A 169 0.20 -14.69 -9.06
CA ARG A 169 0.68 -16.08 -9.13
C ARG A 169 0.22 -16.79 -10.41
N HIS A 170 -1.05 -16.62 -10.81
CA HIS A 170 -1.55 -17.22 -12.05
C HIS A 170 -0.84 -16.63 -13.28
N TYR A 171 -0.61 -15.32 -13.31
CA TYR A 171 0.14 -14.68 -14.39
C TYR A 171 1.59 -15.16 -14.43
N GLY A 172 2.27 -15.24 -13.29
CA GLY A 172 3.63 -15.77 -13.22
C GLY A 172 3.72 -17.21 -13.74
N LYS A 173 2.74 -18.07 -13.40
CA LYS A 173 2.69 -19.44 -13.93
C LYS A 173 2.50 -19.48 -15.45
N ARG A 174 1.56 -18.69 -15.99
CA ARG A 174 1.36 -18.61 -17.45
C ARG A 174 2.61 -18.08 -18.16
N MET A 175 3.25 -17.09 -17.58
CA MET A 175 4.49 -16.52 -18.13
C MET A 175 5.62 -17.54 -18.15
N MET A 176 5.80 -18.32 -17.07
CA MET A 176 6.78 -19.40 -17.04
C MET A 176 6.48 -20.47 -18.10
N GLN A 177 5.20 -20.86 -18.25
CA GLN A 177 4.77 -21.80 -19.30
C GLN A 177 5.01 -21.27 -20.71
N GLU A 178 4.79 -19.97 -20.94
CA GLU A 178 5.04 -19.34 -22.23
C GLU A 178 6.54 -19.26 -22.53
N VAL A 179 7.36 -18.89 -21.54
CA VAL A 179 8.83 -18.91 -21.67
C VAL A 179 9.32 -20.34 -21.97
N GLU A 180 8.74 -21.35 -21.33
CA GLU A 180 9.10 -22.75 -21.55
C GLU A 180 8.66 -23.25 -22.94
N ARG A 181 7.48 -22.84 -23.41
CA ARG A 181 7.01 -23.09 -24.77
C ARG A 181 7.93 -22.45 -25.82
N ILE A 182 8.34 -21.21 -25.60
CA ILE A 182 9.23 -20.47 -26.52
C ILE A 182 10.62 -21.09 -26.53
N ARG A 183 11.13 -21.56 -25.38
CA ARG A 183 12.36 -22.35 -25.33
C ARG A 183 12.26 -23.63 -26.15
N ALA A 184 11.18 -24.38 -26.00
CA ALA A 184 10.97 -25.61 -26.78
C ALA A 184 10.93 -25.33 -28.29
N MET A 185 10.26 -24.25 -28.73
CA MET A 185 10.23 -23.84 -30.14
C MET A 185 11.62 -23.42 -30.64
N ALA A 186 12.38 -22.66 -29.84
CA ALA A 186 13.74 -22.27 -30.20
C ALA A 186 14.68 -23.48 -30.34
N ASP A 187 14.53 -24.47 -29.46
CA ASP A 187 15.28 -25.73 -29.51
C ASP A 187 14.91 -26.57 -30.75
N GLU A 188 13.62 -26.62 -31.12
CA GLU A 188 13.13 -27.30 -32.34
C GLU A 188 13.63 -26.64 -33.63
N ASP A 189 13.62 -25.31 -33.69
CA ASP A 189 14.02 -24.54 -34.86
C ASP A 189 15.56 -24.34 -34.94
N GLY A 190 16.30 -24.71 -33.88
CA GLY A 190 17.75 -24.50 -33.79
C GLY A 190 18.16 -23.03 -33.74
N LEU A 191 17.24 -22.14 -33.37
CA LEU A 191 17.44 -20.69 -33.33
C LEU A 191 17.73 -20.23 -31.90
N PRO A 192 18.53 -19.16 -31.71
CA PRO A 192 18.74 -18.59 -30.39
C PRO A 192 17.43 -18.03 -29.84
N LEU A 193 17.23 -18.15 -28.52
CA LEU A 193 16.04 -17.66 -27.81
C LEU A 193 15.73 -16.18 -28.13
N ASP A 194 16.77 -15.40 -28.41
CA ASP A 194 16.69 -13.98 -28.74
C ASP A 194 15.95 -13.72 -30.08
N ALA A 195 15.87 -14.71 -30.98
CA ALA A 195 15.07 -14.62 -32.20
C ALA A 195 13.56 -14.58 -31.92
N TYR A 196 13.13 -14.99 -30.71
CA TYR A 196 11.73 -15.01 -30.27
C TYR A 196 11.41 -13.89 -29.26
N THR A 197 12.37 -13.00 -28.94
CA THR A 197 12.17 -11.94 -27.93
C THR A 197 11.11 -10.92 -28.32
N ASP A 198 10.91 -10.69 -29.62
CA ASP A 198 9.86 -9.78 -30.11
C ASP A 198 8.44 -10.35 -29.88
N GLN A 199 8.31 -11.68 -29.75
CA GLN A 199 7.04 -12.33 -29.38
C GLN A 199 6.81 -12.35 -27.86
N THR A 200 7.88 -12.39 -27.04
CA THR A 200 7.77 -12.30 -25.57
C THR A 200 7.45 -10.89 -25.08
N GLN A 201 7.63 -9.85 -25.90
CA GLN A 201 7.11 -8.50 -25.67
C GLN A 201 5.57 -8.40 -25.78
N THR A 202 4.85 -9.53 -25.72
CA THR A 202 3.43 -9.53 -25.40
C THR A 202 3.26 -8.88 -24.03
N THR A 203 3.06 -7.56 -24.07
CA THR A 203 2.89 -6.63 -22.95
C THR A 203 2.22 -7.32 -21.78
N VAL A 204 3.03 -7.79 -20.82
CA VAL A 204 2.51 -8.39 -19.60
C VAL A 204 1.56 -7.34 -19.03
N PRO A 205 0.24 -7.63 -18.91
CA PRO A 205 -0.70 -6.67 -18.39
C PRO A 205 -0.23 -6.33 -16.98
N SER A 206 0.43 -5.19 -16.85
CA SER A 206 0.92 -4.71 -15.56
C SER A 206 -0.32 -4.67 -14.68
N SER A 207 -0.32 -5.44 -13.58
CA SER A 207 -1.45 -5.44 -12.65
C SER A 207 -1.88 -3.99 -12.43
N PRO A 208 -3.17 -3.66 -12.56
CA PRO A 208 -3.64 -2.30 -12.44
C PRO A 208 -3.12 -1.71 -11.12
N PRO A 209 -2.79 -0.41 -11.07
CA PRO A 209 -2.29 0.24 -9.86
C PRO A 209 -3.17 -0.12 -8.66
N TRP A 210 -2.55 -0.32 -7.49
CA TRP A 210 -3.29 -0.58 -6.27
C TRP A 210 -3.85 0.75 -5.75
N LEU A 211 -5.15 0.93 -5.96
CA LEU A 211 -5.91 2.13 -5.61
C LEU A 211 -7.09 1.69 -4.73
N PRO A 212 -6.84 1.27 -3.48
CA PRO A 212 -7.86 0.65 -2.63
C PRO A 212 -9.09 1.55 -2.42
N ASP A 213 -8.92 2.86 -2.31
CA ASP A 213 -10.03 3.81 -2.23
C ASP A 213 -10.90 3.83 -3.49
N ARG A 214 -10.26 3.83 -4.68
CA ARG A 214 -10.97 3.74 -5.96
C ARG A 214 -11.68 2.40 -6.08
N ASP A 215 -11.01 1.30 -5.74
CA ASP A 215 -11.56 -0.05 -5.80
C ASP A 215 -12.78 -0.18 -4.87
N ARG A 216 -12.74 0.44 -3.69
CA ARG A 216 -13.87 0.53 -2.75
C ARG A 216 -15.03 1.31 -3.35
N LEU A 217 -14.79 2.49 -3.92
CA LEU A 217 -15.84 3.32 -4.53
C LEU A 217 -16.49 2.58 -5.71
N VAL A 218 -15.70 1.89 -6.54
CA VAL A 218 -16.22 1.06 -7.63
C VAL A 218 -17.07 -0.09 -7.09
N ALA A 219 -16.64 -0.78 -6.02
CA ALA A 219 -17.41 -1.84 -5.41
C ALA A 219 -18.75 -1.33 -4.82
N LEU A 220 -18.74 -0.19 -4.16
CA LEU A 220 -19.95 0.47 -3.63
C LEU A 220 -20.89 0.89 -4.77
N ALA A 221 -20.36 1.50 -5.83
CA ALA A 221 -21.15 1.88 -7.00
C ALA A 221 -21.79 0.65 -7.66
N LYS A 222 -21.05 -0.45 -7.83
CA LYS A 222 -21.60 -1.70 -8.35
C LYS A 222 -22.76 -2.21 -7.50
N LEU A 223 -22.62 -2.21 -6.17
CA LEU A 223 -23.71 -2.64 -5.29
C LEU A 223 -24.96 -1.76 -5.40
N GLN A 224 -24.79 -0.45 -5.63
CA GLN A 224 -25.91 0.50 -5.79
C GLN A 224 -26.59 0.37 -7.16
N PHE A 225 -25.81 0.24 -8.24
CA PHE A 225 -26.32 0.33 -9.61
C PHE A 225 -26.57 -1.04 -10.26
N GLU A 226 -25.84 -2.11 -9.91
CA GLU A 226 -26.10 -3.45 -10.46
C GLU A 226 -27.28 -4.15 -9.76
N LYS A 227 -27.66 -3.70 -8.54
CA LYS A 227 -28.89 -4.16 -7.86
C LYS A 227 -30.13 -3.30 -8.17
N SER A 228 -29.94 -2.14 -8.77
CA SER A 228 -31.03 -1.31 -9.29
C SER A 228 -31.46 -1.84 -10.65
N SER A 229 -32.32 -2.86 -10.62
CA SER A 229 -33.03 -3.36 -11.80
C SER A 229 -33.75 -2.19 -12.51
N PRO A 230 -33.81 -2.18 -13.84
CA PRO A 230 -34.44 -1.09 -14.64
C PRO A 230 -35.94 -0.88 -14.35
N LYS A 231 -36.56 -1.72 -13.51
CA LYS A 231 -37.93 -1.51 -13.03
C LYS A 231 -38.03 -0.43 -11.93
N LEU A 232 -36.93 -0.06 -11.27
CA LEU A 232 -36.94 1.00 -10.24
C LEU A 232 -36.76 2.40 -10.83
N GLU A 233 -36.10 2.55 -11.98
CA GLU A 233 -35.99 3.84 -12.68
C GLU A 233 -37.36 4.31 -13.20
N GLN A 234 -38.21 3.38 -13.67
CA GLN A 234 -39.61 3.69 -14.00
C GLN A 234 -40.44 4.06 -12.76
N ALA A 235 -40.19 3.44 -11.61
CA ALA A 235 -40.89 3.78 -10.35
C ALA A 235 -40.42 5.11 -9.75
N LEU A 236 -39.14 5.47 -9.90
CA LEU A 236 -38.57 6.74 -9.45
C LEU A 236 -38.92 7.91 -10.38
N GLU A 237 -39.12 7.69 -11.68
CA GLU A 237 -39.67 8.70 -12.58
C GLU A 237 -41.17 8.95 -12.33
N GLU A 238 -41.94 7.94 -11.91
CA GLU A 238 -43.33 8.09 -11.45
C GLU A 238 -43.42 8.76 -10.07
N GLU A 239 -42.53 8.47 -9.12
CA GLU A 239 -42.49 9.16 -7.81
C GLU A 239 -41.95 10.60 -7.90
N ALA A 240 -41.10 10.92 -8.89
CA ALA A 240 -40.59 12.28 -9.08
C ALA A 240 -41.65 13.28 -9.61
N GLN A 241 -42.84 12.82 -10.03
CA GLN A 241 -43.97 13.68 -10.40
C GLN A 241 -44.98 13.91 -9.26
N VAL A 242 -44.88 13.19 -8.14
CA VAL A 242 -45.83 13.29 -7.03
C VAL A 242 -45.06 13.43 -5.71
N GLY A 243 -44.58 14.63 -5.39
CA GLY A 243 -43.84 14.83 -4.14
C GLY A 243 -43.28 16.23 -3.92
N LEU A 244 -44.12 17.25 -4.07
CA LEU A 244 -43.86 18.59 -3.57
C LEU A 244 -44.07 18.62 -2.04
N GLN A 245 -43.15 19.29 -1.34
CA GLN A 245 -43.23 19.77 0.06
C GLN A 245 -42.88 18.79 1.17
N THR A 246 -41.64 18.93 1.67
CA THR A 246 -41.21 19.33 3.04
C THR A 246 -39.73 18.94 3.11
N GLY A 247 -38.76 19.85 3.21
CA GLY A 247 -38.56 20.70 4.38
C GLY A 247 -37.67 19.93 5.38
N ASP A 248 -36.43 19.66 4.98
CA ASP A 248 -35.24 19.24 5.75
C ASP A 248 -34.26 18.57 4.74
N GLU A 249 -32.94 18.79 4.66
CA GLU A 249 -31.99 19.52 5.48
C GLU A 249 -30.71 19.63 4.62
N TYR A 250 -30.35 20.87 4.28
CA TYR A 250 -29.04 21.54 4.12
C TYR A 250 -27.68 20.79 4.00
N ILE A 251 -27.57 19.46 4.09
CA ILE A 251 -26.28 18.72 4.08
C ILE A 251 -26.01 17.99 2.75
N GLN A 252 -27.01 17.78 1.89
CA GLN A 252 -26.83 17.01 0.65
C GLN A 252 -26.47 17.83 -0.61
N ALA A 253 -26.46 19.16 -0.53
CA ALA A 253 -26.24 20.01 -1.71
C ALA A 253 -24.75 20.29 -2.02
N GLU A 254 -23.84 20.21 -1.04
CA GLU A 254 -22.44 20.64 -1.24
C GLU A 254 -21.52 19.65 -1.97
N ASN A 255 -21.91 18.38 -2.14
CA ASN A 255 -21.01 17.36 -2.70
C ASN A 255 -21.40 16.80 -4.08
N ARG A 256 -22.37 17.38 -4.79
CA ARG A 256 -22.61 17.06 -6.22
C ARG A 256 -21.81 17.97 -7.14
N ARG A 257 -20.49 18.09 -6.93
CA ARG A 257 -19.61 18.66 -7.95
C ARG A 257 -19.74 17.77 -9.20
N ARG A 258 -20.23 18.34 -10.31
CA ARG A 258 -20.25 17.64 -11.59
C ARG A 258 -18.80 17.29 -11.95
N LEU A 259 -18.51 15.99 -12.03
CA LEU A 259 -17.22 15.49 -12.47
C LEU A 259 -16.93 16.06 -13.86
N THR A 260 -15.78 16.72 -13.98
CA THR A 260 -15.29 17.24 -15.25
C THR A 260 -15.02 16.08 -16.21
N LYS A 261 -15.06 16.34 -17.52
CA LYS A 261 -14.79 15.34 -18.56
C LYS A 261 -13.46 14.60 -18.34
N LYS A 262 -12.45 15.29 -17.78
CA LYS A 262 -11.14 14.73 -17.45
C LYS A 262 -11.21 13.76 -16.26
N GLU A 263 -11.93 14.11 -15.20
CA GLU A 263 -12.16 13.22 -14.04
C GLU A 263 -12.94 11.95 -14.46
N TRP A 264 -13.93 12.10 -15.35
CA TRP A 264 -14.69 10.97 -15.91
C TRP A 264 -13.82 10.02 -16.73
N VAL A 265 -12.93 10.55 -17.57
CA VAL A 265 -11.99 9.75 -18.38
C VAL A 265 -10.99 9.02 -17.49
N TYR A 266 -10.45 9.69 -16.46
CA TYR A 266 -9.53 9.06 -15.50
C TYR A 266 -10.20 7.92 -14.72
N ILE A 267 -11.43 8.14 -14.23
CA ILE A 267 -12.18 7.09 -13.52
C ILE A 267 -12.40 5.87 -14.41
N LYS A 268 -12.72 6.08 -15.70
CA LYS A 268 -13.06 5.00 -16.62
C LYS A 268 -11.86 4.26 -17.20
N TYR A 269 -10.74 4.95 -17.46
CA TYR A 269 -9.61 4.40 -18.22
C TYR A 269 -8.26 4.44 -17.49
N GLY A 270 -8.18 5.06 -16.30
CA GLY A 270 -6.91 5.30 -15.60
C GLY A 270 -6.14 6.50 -16.18
N ASP A 271 -4.85 6.63 -15.84
CA ASP A 271 -4.00 7.68 -16.39
C ASP A 271 -3.67 7.38 -17.87
N VAL A 272 -4.46 7.96 -18.77
CA VAL A 272 -4.30 7.84 -20.23
C VAL A 272 -2.89 8.27 -20.66
N GLN A 273 -2.26 9.21 -19.93
CA GLN A 273 -0.91 9.64 -20.25
C GLN A 273 0.15 8.60 -19.86
N GLU A 274 -0.05 7.77 -18.84
CA GLU A 274 0.93 6.73 -18.46
C GLU A 274 0.89 5.55 -19.45
N VAL A 275 -0.30 5.24 -20.00
CA VAL A 275 -0.47 4.30 -21.11
C VAL A 275 0.21 4.84 -22.37
N GLU A 276 -0.07 6.09 -22.76
CA GLU A 276 0.58 6.73 -23.90
C GLU A 276 2.09 6.91 -23.72
N ARG A 277 2.59 7.19 -22.50
CA ARG A 277 4.02 7.36 -22.23
C ARG A 277 4.75 6.02 -22.26
N ARG A 278 4.12 4.92 -21.81
CA ARG A 278 4.64 3.55 -22.01
C ARG A 278 4.69 3.20 -23.50
N GLU A 279 3.62 3.48 -24.25
CA GLU A 279 3.60 3.27 -25.69
C GLU A 279 4.63 4.12 -26.44
N ARG A 280 4.91 5.34 -25.96
CA ARG A 280 5.95 6.23 -26.52
C ARG A 280 7.37 5.89 -26.07
N GLN A 281 7.57 5.24 -24.92
CA GLN A 281 8.88 4.75 -24.46
C GLN A 281 9.26 3.40 -25.08
N ILE A 282 8.28 2.60 -25.50
CA ILE A 282 8.51 1.37 -26.26
C ILE A 282 8.98 1.69 -27.70
N LYS A 283 8.58 2.83 -28.26
CA LYS A 283 8.86 3.21 -29.65
C LYS A 283 10.26 3.78 -30.00
N PRO A 284 11.08 4.41 -29.14
CA PRO A 284 12.33 5.04 -29.60
C PRO A 284 13.55 4.10 -29.53
N ASN A 285 13.52 3.02 -28.73
CA ASN A 285 14.69 2.16 -28.56
C ASN A 285 14.83 1.06 -29.63
N ALA A 286 13.78 0.75 -30.40
CA ALA A 286 13.90 -0.20 -31.50
C ALA A 286 14.73 0.37 -32.67
N VAL A 287 14.69 1.68 -32.90
CA VAL A 287 15.43 2.33 -34.01
C VAL A 287 16.90 2.57 -33.63
N ALA A 288 17.18 2.97 -32.39
CA ALA A 288 18.56 3.23 -31.94
C ALA A 288 19.41 1.95 -31.82
N VAL A 289 18.81 0.80 -31.50
CA VAL A 289 19.52 -0.49 -31.46
C VAL A 289 19.78 -1.03 -32.87
N LEU A 290 18.89 -0.78 -33.84
CA LEU A 290 19.10 -1.18 -35.23
C LEU A 290 20.19 -0.34 -35.94
N GLU A 291 20.33 0.94 -35.63
CA GLU A 291 21.43 1.77 -36.19
C GLU A 291 22.81 1.41 -35.61
N LEU A 292 22.88 0.96 -34.35
CA LEU A 292 24.14 0.52 -33.73
C LEU A 292 24.62 -0.84 -34.28
N ILE A 293 23.68 -1.72 -34.67
CA ILE A 293 24.01 -3.01 -35.29
C ILE A 293 24.40 -2.82 -36.76
N ALA A 294 23.75 -1.90 -37.48
CA ALA A 294 24.09 -1.58 -38.88
C ALA A 294 25.49 -0.96 -39.01
N THR A 295 25.92 -0.15 -38.04
CA THR A 295 27.27 0.44 -38.01
C THR A 295 28.34 -0.56 -37.54
N GLY A 296 28.02 -1.50 -36.66
CA GLY A 296 28.92 -2.60 -36.25
C GLY A 296 29.19 -3.62 -37.37
N ALA A 297 28.19 -3.95 -38.19
CA ALA A 297 28.33 -4.91 -39.29
C ALA A 297 29.16 -4.36 -40.47
N ALA A 298 29.10 -3.04 -40.73
CA ALA A 298 29.92 -2.39 -41.76
C ALA A 298 31.43 -2.43 -41.43
N HIS A 299 31.78 -2.38 -40.15
CA HIS A 299 33.18 -2.41 -39.71
C HIS A 299 33.83 -3.81 -39.78
N GLN A 300 33.04 -4.89 -39.71
CA GLN A 300 33.56 -6.26 -39.86
C GLN A 300 33.70 -6.71 -41.32
N LEU A 301 32.86 -6.19 -42.23
CA LEU A 301 32.95 -6.52 -43.66
C LEU A 301 34.09 -5.79 -44.39
N GLY A 302 34.57 -4.64 -43.88
CA GLY A 302 35.75 -3.94 -44.42
C GLY A 302 37.10 -4.57 -44.00
N ALA A 303 37.13 -5.34 -42.91
CA ALA A 303 38.34 -6.01 -42.44
C ALA A 303 38.62 -7.35 -43.14
N ALA A 304 37.59 -7.98 -43.72
CA ALA A 304 37.71 -9.29 -44.37
C ALA A 304 38.24 -9.23 -45.82
N THR A 305 38.26 -8.05 -46.46
CA THR A 305 38.71 -7.92 -47.86
C THR A 305 40.19 -7.60 -48.04
N ASN A 306 40.97 -7.44 -46.96
CA ASN A 306 42.37 -7.00 -47.03
C ASN A 306 43.42 -8.10 -46.73
N LEU A 307 43.03 -9.38 -46.70
CA LEU A 307 43.93 -10.51 -46.38
C LEU A 307 44.19 -11.48 -47.55
N LYS A 308 43.91 -11.08 -48.79
CA LYS A 308 44.24 -11.86 -50.00
C LYS A 308 45.12 -11.07 -50.97
N SER A 309 46.34 -10.69 -50.56
CA SER A 309 47.37 -10.27 -51.51
C SER A 309 48.79 -10.40 -50.95
N SER A 310 49.23 -11.61 -50.62
CA SER A 310 50.67 -11.89 -50.47
C SER A 310 50.92 -13.38 -50.57
N ASP A 311 50.93 -13.92 -51.79
CA ASP A 311 51.61 -15.18 -52.13
C ASP A 311 51.82 -15.22 -53.65
N SER A 312 52.87 -14.56 -54.11
CA SER A 312 53.57 -14.89 -55.36
C SER A 312 54.93 -14.17 -55.37
N PHE A 313 56.02 -14.88 -55.16
CA PHE A 313 57.11 -15.08 -56.15
C PHE A 313 58.35 -15.66 -55.46
N ALA A 314 58.85 -16.73 -56.09
CA ALA A 314 60.23 -17.20 -56.03
C ALA A 314 61.12 -16.29 -56.89
#